data_AF-A0A166BDC3-F1
#
_entry.id   AF-A0A166BDC3-F1
#
_cell.length_a   1.000
_cell.length_b   1.000
_cell.length_c   1.000
_cell.angle_alpha   90.00
_cell.angle_beta   90.00
_cell.angle_gamma   90.00
#
_symmetry.space_group_name_H-M   'P 1'
#
loop_
_entity.id
_entity.type
_entity.pdbx_description
1 polymer ?
#
loop_
_entity_poly.entity_id
_entity_poly.type
_entity_poly.pdbx_seq_one_letter_code
_entity_poly.pdbx_strand_id
1 'polypeptide(L)'
;MADPNGQYKGYYFYAYNSSKSALNSITVTLAMKNPELHVVCIDPGHNATNLNHYSGSMDPKDGVKVIVAHALKKVGKSTGYYSNDGEIPW
;
A
#
# COMPACT_ATOMS: atom_id res chain seq x y z
N MET A 1 4.91 -5.27 -8.95
CA MET A 1 6.33 -5.72 -9.00
C MET A 1 6.51 -7.16 -9.46
N ALA A 2 5.47 -8.00 -9.49
CA ALA A 2 5.59 -9.40 -9.93
C ALA A 2 5.76 -9.56 -11.45
N ASP A 3 5.42 -8.55 -12.25
CA ASP A 3 5.63 -8.57 -13.70
C ASP A 3 7.12 -8.34 -14.04
N PRO A 4 7.83 -9.35 -14.61
CA PRO A 4 9.24 -9.23 -14.97
C PRO A 4 9.50 -8.25 -16.13
N ASN A 5 8.46 -7.84 -16.87
CA ASN A 5 8.51 -6.83 -17.92
C ASN A 5 7.90 -5.49 -17.50
N GLY A 6 7.48 -5.36 -16.24
CA GLY A 6 6.86 -4.15 -15.72
C GLY A 6 7.85 -3.02 -15.45
N GLN A 7 7.31 -1.91 -14.96
CA GLN A 7 8.02 -0.66 -14.64
C GLN A 7 9.22 -0.79 -13.67
N TYR A 8 9.38 -1.92 -12.99
CA TYR A 8 10.47 -2.16 -12.02
C TYR A 8 11.51 -3.18 -12.51
N LYS A 9 11.52 -3.51 -13.81
CA LYS A 9 12.51 -4.44 -14.39
C LYS A 9 13.94 -3.98 -14.07
N GLY A 10 14.75 -4.89 -13.53
CA GLY A 10 16.14 -4.64 -13.13
C GLY A 10 16.32 -3.98 -11.76
N TYR A 11 15.23 -3.61 -11.07
CA TYR A 11 15.29 -3.08 -9.72
C TYR A 11 14.96 -4.15 -8.68
N TYR A 12 15.97 -4.61 -7.95
CA TYR A 12 15.85 -5.67 -6.94
C TYR A 12 15.90 -5.08 -5.53
N PHE A 13 14.77 -4.56 -5.06
CA PHE A 13 14.65 -3.96 -3.73
C PHE A 13 14.39 -5.01 -2.63
N TYR A 14 15.29 -5.99 -2.46
CA TYR A 14 15.06 -7.15 -1.59
C TYR A 14 14.64 -6.77 -0.16
N ALA A 15 15.35 -5.84 0.47
CA ALA A 15 15.06 -5.42 1.85
C ALA A 15 13.70 -4.68 1.93
N TYR A 16 13.47 -3.72 1.04
CA TYR A 16 12.22 -2.96 1.01
C TYR A 16 11.02 -3.87 0.73
N ASN A 17 11.09 -4.69 -0.32
CA ASN A 17 10.01 -5.61 -0.72
C ASN A 17 9.72 -6.62 0.39
N SER A 18 10.75 -7.23 1.00
CA SER A 18 10.56 -8.15 2.12
C SER A 18 9.89 -7.46 3.32
N SER A 19 10.31 -6.23 3.65
CA SER A 19 9.70 -5.46 4.74
C SER A 19 8.23 -5.13 4.49
N LYS A 20 7.86 -4.80 3.24
CA LYS A 20 6.48 -4.51 2.86
C LYS A 20 5.61 -5.77 2.79
N SER A 21 6.15 -6.90 2.34
CA SER A 21 5.47 -8.20 2.44
C SER A 21 5.21 -8.61 3.90
N ALA A 22 6.17 -8.36 4.80
CA ALA A 22 5.97 -8.59 6.23
C ALA A 22 4.88 -7.68 6.82
N LEU A 23 4.89 -6.38 6.47
CA LEU A 23 3.84 -5.42 6.86
C LEU A 23 2.45 -5.87 6.38
N ASN A 24 2.34 -6.39 5.15
CA ASN A 24 1.10 -6.93 4.60
C ASN A 24 0.56 -8.08 5.45
N SER A 25 1.42 -9.04 5.83
CA SER A 25 1.05 -10.18 6.68
C SER A 25 0.64 -9.75 8.09
N ILE A 26 1.34 -8.79 8.68
CA ILE A 26 1.00 -8.21 9.99
C ILE A 26 -0.39 -7.56 9.96
N THR A 27 -0.70 -6.82 8.90
CA THR A 27 -2.00 -6.14 8.72
C THR A 27 -3.16 -7.14 8.72
N VAL A 28 -3.02 -8.25 7.99
CA VAL A 28 -4.02 -9.34 7.98
C VAL A 28 -4.22 -9.92 9.38
N THR A 29 -3.12 -10.19 10.09
CA THR A 29 -3.18 -10.74 11.46
C THR A 29 -3.85 -9.76 12.42
N LEU A 30 -3.57 -8.47 12.31
CA LEU A 30 -4.21 -7.43 13.12
C LEU A 30 -5.71 -7.33 12.84
N ALA A 31 -6.12 -7.37 11.58
CA ALA A 31 -7.53 -7.35 11.19
C ALA A 31 -8.30 -8.58 11.71
N MET A 32 -7.69 -9.77 11.63
CA MET A 32 -8.29 -11.00 12.16
C MET A 32 -8.46 -10.97 13.68
N LYS A 33 -7.51 -10.35 14.40
CA LYS A 33 -7.56 -10.23 15.87
C LYS A 33 -8.54 -9.16 16.36
N ASN A 34 -8.84 -8.15 15.54
CA ASN A 34 -9.66 -6.99 15.92
C ASN A 34 -10.76 -6.76 14.86
N PRO A 35 -11.76 -7.65 14.76
CA PRO A 35 -12.77 -7.63 13.69
C PRO A 35 -13.64 -6.36 13.68
N GLU A 36 -13.69 -5.62 14.78
CA GLU A 36 -14.36 -4.33 14.91
C GLU A 36 -13.59 -3.16 14.27
N LEU A 37 -12.29 -3.33 14.03
CA LEU A 37 -11.42 -2.30 13.45
C LEU A 37 -11.37 -2.40 11.91
N HIS A 38 -11.16 -1.25 11.27
CA HIS A 38 -10.86 -1.14 9.84
C HIS A 38 -9.35 -1.14 9.64
N VAL A 39 -8.76 -2.30 9.33
CA VAL A 39 -7.32 -2.50 9.23
C VAL A 39 -6.97 -2.97 7.82
N VAL A 40 -6.32 -2.09 7.04
CA VAL A 40 -6.07 -2.29 5.60
C VAL A 40 -4.64 -1.90 5.22
N CYS A 41 -4.13 -2.46 4.13
CA CYS A 41 -2.91 -2.00 3.49
C CYS A 41 -3.24 -1.05 2.34
N ILE A 42 -2.48 0.03 2.21
CA ILE A 42 -2.66 1.02 1.16
C ILE A 42 -1.35 1.19 0.38
N ASP A 43 -1.43 1.05 -0.95
CA ASP A 43 -0.41 1.48 -1.89
C ASP A 43 -0.73 2.92 -2.35
N PRO A 44 0.01 3.94 -1.90
CA PRO A 44 -0.22 5.32 -2.31
C PRO A 44 0.29 5.63 -3.72
N GLY A 45 0.93 4.68 -4.41
CA GLY A 45 1.59 4.89 -5.70
C GLY A 45 2.95 5.55 -5.59
N HIS A 46 3.56 5.85 -6.74
CA HIS A 46 4.92 6.37 -6.84
C HIS A 46 4.98 7.91 -6.73
N ASN A 47 4.93 8.40 -5.49
CA ASN A 47 4.88 9.84 -5.18
C ASN A 47 6.27 10.50 -5.15
N ALA A 48 6.37 11.75 -5.61
CA ALA A 48 7.60 12.55 -5.54
C ALA A 48 7.87 13.00 -4.10
N THR A 49 8.66 12.21 -3.35
CA THR A 49 8.99 12.49 -1.94
C THR A 49 10.48 12.38 -1.69
N ASN A 50 10.94 12.78 -0.50
CA ASN A 50 12.36 12.64 -0.16
C ASN A 50 12.82 11.15 -0.12
N LEU A 51 11.91 10.19 0.11
CA LEU A 51 12.23 8.75 0.16
C LEU A 51 12.84 8.24 -1.15
N ASN A 52 12.39 8.77 -2.29
CA ASN A 52 12.84 8.37 -3.62
C ASN A 52 13.55 9.53 -4.35
N HIS A 53 14.12 10.48 -3.61
CA HIS A 53 14.78 11.67 -4.18
C HIS A 53 13.91 12.42 -5.20
N TYR A 54 12.60 12.49 -4.95
CA TYR A 54 11.61 13.12 -5.83
C TYR A 54 11.52 12.51 -7.24
N SER A 55 11.92 11.25 -7.43
CA SER A 55 11.81 10.54 -8.72
C SER A 55 10.41 10.00 -9.03
N GLY A 56 9.46 10.14 -8.10
CA GLY A 56 8.06 9.75 -8.30
C GLY A 56 7.34 10.59 -9.35
N SER A 57 6.38 10.00 -10.05
CA SER A 57 5.57 10.67 -11.08
C SER A 57 4.30 11.32 -10.53
N MET A 58 3.90 11.00 -9.29
CA MET A 58 2.67 11.48 -8.65
C MET A 58 2.95 12.60 -7.63
N ASP A 59 2.00 13.54 -7.48
CA ASP A 59 1.99 14.50 -6.37
C ASP A 59 1.58 13.76 -5.07
N PRO A 60 2.32 13.90 -3.95
CA PRO A 60 1.92 13.34 -2.66
C PRO A 60 0.47 13.65 -2.23
N LYS A 61 -0.09 14.78 -2.65
CA LYS A 61 -1.50 15.16 -2.41
C LYS A 61 -2.49 14.25 -3.13
N ASP A 62 -2.08 13.60 -4.21
CA ASP A 62 -2.90 12.59 -4.89
C ASP A 62 -2.75 11.23 -4.21
N GLY A 63 -1.53 10.83 -3.86
CA GLY A 63 -1.27 9.57 -3.15
C GLY A 63 -1.95 9.47 -1.77
N VAL A 64 -2.15 10.61 -1.09
CA VAL A 64 -2.79 10.63 0.23
C VAL A 64 -4.30 10.41 0.19
N LYS A 65 -4.96 10.60 -0.97
CA LYS A 65 -6.43 10.54 -1.08
C LYS A 65 -6.99 9.18 -0.66
N VAL A 66 -6.43 8.08 -1.16
CA VAL A 66 -6.85 6.72 -0.79
C VAL A 66 -6.60 6.43 0.70
N ILE A 67 -5.50 6.93 1.26
CA ILE A 67 -5.18 6.77 2.69
C ILE A 67 -6.27 7.43 3.54
N VAL A 68 -6.58 8.71 3.27
CA VAL A 68 -7.60 9.46 4.01
C VAL A 68 -8.98 8.84 3.82
N ALA A 69 -9.31 8.43 2.59
CA ALA A 69 -10.59 7.78 2.30
C ALA A 69 -10.79 6.50 3.13
N HIS A 70 -9.75 5.68 3.32
CA HIS A 70 -9.82 4.50 4.18
C HIS A 70 -9.77 4.83 5.67
N ALA A 71 -8.97 5.80 6.09
CA ALA A 71 -8.88 6.22 7.50
C ALA A 71 -10.23 6.75 8.05
N LEU A 72 -11.06 7.33 7.19
CA LEU A 72 -12.38 7.84 7.56
C LEU A 72 -13.50 6.78 7.54
N LYS A 73 -13.24 5.55 7.07
CA LYS A 73 -14.23 4.47 7.08
C LYS A 73 -14.48 4.01 8.52
N LYS A 74 -15.75 4.03 8.94
CA LYS A 74 -16.20 3.54 10.26
C LYS A 74 -16.75 2.11 10.23
N VAL A 75 -16.54 1.39 9.13
CA VAL A 75 -17.14 0.06 8.93
C VAL A 75 -16.14 -1.01 9.35
N GLY A 76 -16.43 -1.69 10.46
CA GLY A 76 -15.67 -2.86 10.90
C GLY A 76 -15.87 -4.05 9.96
N LYS A 77 -14.80 -4.85 9.81
CA LYS A 77 -14.52 -5.85 8.77
C LYS A 77 -14.27 -5.28 7.37
N SER A 78 -13.07 -4.75 7.15
CA SER A 78 -12.42 -4.94 5.85
C SER A 78 -10.96 -5.33 6.04
N THR A 79 -10.58 -6.42 5.39
CA THR A 79 -9.20 -6.80 5.10
C THR A 79 -8.99 -6.53 3.62
N GLY A 80 -7.84 -6.02 3.23
CA GLY A 80 -7.55 -5.85 1.81
C GLY A 80 -6.36 -4.95 1.56
N TYR A 81 -6.00 -4.88 0.29
CA TYR A 81 -4.92 -4.07 -0.25
C TYR A 81 -5.55 -3.12 -1.25
N TYR A 82 -5.30 -1.82 -1.11
CA TYR A 82 -5.94 -0.83 -1.96
C TYR A 82 -4.92 0.15 -2.53
N SER A 83 -5.11 0.54 -3.78
CA SER A 83 -4.46 1.68 -4.41
C SER A 83 -5.48 2.76 -4.73
N ASN A 84 -5.04 3.84 -5.38
CA ASN A 84 -5.96 4.83 -5.95
C ASN A 84 -6.92 4.24 -7.00
N ASP A 85 -6.59 3.10 -7.61
CA ASP A 85 -7.40 2.43 -8.63
C ASP A 85 -8.39 1.41 -8.05
N GLY A 86 -8.37 1.21 -6.72
CA GLY A 86 -9.26 0.29 -6.02
C GLY A 86 -8.52 -0.85 -5.33
N GLU A 87 -9.21 -1.97 -5.12
CA GLU A 87 -8.63 -3.15 -4.49
C GLU A 87 -7.63 -3.83 -5.43
N ILE A 88 -6.48 -4.22 -4.88
CA ILE A 88 -5.42 -4.93 -5.61
C ILE A 88 -5.15 -6.28 -4.95
N PRO A 89 -4.72 -7.30 -5.73
CA PRO A 89 -4.29 -8.55 -5.15
C PRO A 89 -3.03 -8.34 -4.30
N TRP A 90 -2.87 -9.19 -3.29
CA TRP A 90 -1.57 -9.38 -2.65
C TRP A 90 -0.63 -10.15 -3.59
#